data_AF-A0A7W7BQR6-F1
#
_entry.id   AF-A0A7W7BQR6-F1
#
_cell.length_a   1.000
_cell.length_b   1.000
_cell.length_c   1.000
_cell.angle_alpha   90.00
_cell.angle_beta   90.00
_cell.angle_gamma   90.00
#
_symmetry.space_group_name_H-M   'P 1'
#
loop_
_entity.id
_entity.type
_entity.pdbx_description
1 polymer ?
#
loop_
_entity_poly.entity_id
_entity_poly.type
_entity_poly.pdbx_seq_one_letter_code
_entity_poly.pdbx_strand_id
1 'polypeptide(L)'
;MSERTADQIIAEATESFDLIDTLEHRPLVTDSITLYSDEPAGRELGGIEQLYKEVKGIRVPAGKRRWGALGEIDLLRETNKDGVNDEAISAQLTIAEAAKAKLEASALTFHFQGLPEFIMEEARASAQAAVGIEKMSEITPEQGEQFSDRLSAEIVSRIVTVIVDAKGRTAPVPSADAIPKARTRFPRTEWARLAAKISEVQYAASISEQAVGNADF
;
A
#
# COMPACT_ATOMS: atom_id res chain seq x y z
N MET A 1 -16.03 23.31 53.32
CA MET A 1 -15.79 22.79 51.95
C MET A 1 -16.08 23.95 51.01
N SER A 2 -15.06 24.45 50.31
CA SER A 2 -15.22 25.57 49.38
C SER A 2 -15.86 25.03 48.10
N GLU A 3 -17.04 25.53 47.74
CA GLU A 3 -17.63 25.28 46.43
C GLU A 3 -16.70 25.89 45.37
N ARG A 4 -16.33 25.08 44.37
CA ARG A 4 -15.52 25.55 43.24
C ARG A 4 -16.38 26.52 42.41
N THR A 5 -15.81 27.64 42.01
CA THR A 5 -16.52 28.61 41.17
C THR A 5 -16.61 28.10 39.73
N ALA A 6 -17.66 28.49 38.99
CA ALA A 6 -17.84 28.08 37.60
C ALA A 6 -16.61 28.38 36.72
N ASP A 7 -15.93 29.48 36.97
CA ASP A 7 -14.69 29.85 36.28
C ASP A 7 -13.53 28.88 36.55
N GLN A 8 -13.46 28.28 37.74
CA GLN A 8 -12.46 27.25 38.07
C GLN A 8 -12.78 25.92 37.38
N ILE A 9 -14.06 25.58 37.24
CA ILE A 9 -14.51 24.39 36.51
C ILE A 9 -14.26 24.54 35.01
N ILE A 10 -14.50 25.75 34.46
CA ILE A 10 -14.23 26.06 33.05
C ILE A 10 -12.72 26.08 32.79
N ALA A 11 -11.92 26.67 33.68
CA ALA A 11 -10.46 26.65 33.56
C ALA A 11 -9.88 25.23 33.67
N GLU A 12 -10.31 24.41 34.64
CA GLU A 12 -9.93 22.98 34.73
C GLU A 12 -10.35 22.23 33.46
N ALA A 13 -11.56 22.46 32.95
CA ALA A 13 -12.05 21.82 31.72
C ALA A 13 -11.28 22.26 30.47
N THR A 14 -10.75 23.49 30.43
CA THR A 14 -9.96 24.01 29.31
C THR A 14 -8.50 23.54 29.39
N GLU A 15 -7.91 23.46 30.60
CA GLU A 15 -6.60 22.84 30.84
C GLU A 15 -6.61 21.32 30.60
N SER A 16 -7.75 20.66 30.81
CA SER A 16 -7.90 19.20 30.56
C SER A 16 -8.41 18.85 29.16
N PHE A 17 -8.80 19.83 28.35
CA PHE A 17 -9.09 19.64 26.91
C PHE A 17 -7.86 19.86 26.04
N ASP A 18 -6.72 19.33 26.48
CA ASP A 18 -5.51 19.12 25.68
C ASP A 18 -5.71 18.05 24.58
N LEU A 19 -6.93 17.50 24.46
CA LEU A 19 -7.29 16.47 23.48
C LEU A 19 -7.14 16.98 22.03
N ILE A 20 -7.49 18.25 21.76
CA ILE A 20 -7.35 18.82 20.42
C ILE A 20 -5.88 19.03 20.08
N ASP A 21 -5.09 19.57 21.01
CA ASP A 21 -3.66 19.80 20.81
C ASP A 21 -2.89 18.47 20.71
N THR A 22 -3.26 17.47 21.52
CA THR A 22 -2.69 16.11 21.45
C THR A 22 -3.08 15.38 20.16
N LEU A 23 -4.29 15.61 19.62
CA LEU A 23 -4.70 15.07 18.33
C LEU A 23 -4.05 15.80 17.15
N GLU A 24 -3.85 17.12 17.23
CA GLU A 24 -3.18 17.94 16.20
C GLU A 24 -1.67 17.66 16.11
N HIS A 25 -1.02 17.33 17.23
CA HIS A 25 0.43 17.08 17.28
C HIS A 25 0.82 15.60 17.29
N ARG A 26 -0.14 14.68 17.13
CA ARG A 26 0.16 13.24 17.06
C ARG A 26 0.96 12.95 15.78
N PRO A 27 2.14 12.30 15.86
CA PRO A 27 2.89 11.92 14.68
C PRO A 27 2.07 10.92 13.85
N LEU A 28 1.55 11.39 12.72
CA LEU A 28 0.82 10.56 11.77
C LEU A 28 1.83 9.74 10.97
N VAL A 29 1.76 8.42 11.09
CA VAL A 29 2.51 7.52 10.21
C VAL A 29 1.94 7.70 8.80
N THR A 30 2.75 8.26 7.91
CA THR A 30 2.38 8.48 6.51
C THR A 30 3.39 7.82 5.60
N ASP A 31 2.92 7.35 4.46
CA ASP A 31 3.78 6.74 3.44
C ASP A 31 3.12 6.84 2.06
N SER A 32 3.82 6.41 1.02
CA SER A 32 3.27 6.33 -0.33
C SER A 32 3.83 5.14 -1.12
N ILE A 33 3.08 4.72 -2.14
CA ILE A 33 3.55 3.73 -3.11
C ILE A 33 3.04 4.07 -4.49
N THR A 34 3.91 3.93 -5.49
CA THR A 34 3.54 4.02 -6.90
C THR A 34 3.25 2.62 -7.44
N LEU A 35 2.05 2.47 -7.99
CA LEU A 35 1.58 1.28 -8.68
C LEU A 35 1.45 1.56 -10.18
N TYR A 36 1.58 0.51 -10.98
CA TYR A 36 1.46 0.60 -12.44
C TYR A 36 0.31 -0.25 -12.95
N SER A 37 -0.53 0.30 -13.83
CA SER A 37 -1.69 -0.44 -14.37
C SER A 37 -1.43 -1.11 -15.73
N ASP A 38 -0.42 -0.66 -16.50
CA ASP A 38 -0.12 -1.19 -17.83
C ASP A 38 0.70 -2.49 -17.76
N GLU A 39 0.00 -3.62 -17.60
CA GLU A 39 0.63 -4.95 -17.59
C GLU A 39 1.38 -5.29 -18.89
N PRO A 40 0.83 -5.01 -20.09
CA PRO A 40 1.57 -5.19 -21.34
C PRO A 40 2.90 -4.44 -21.37
N ALA A 41 2.92 -3.15 -21.00
CA ALA A 41 4.15 -2.36 -20.95
C ALA A 41 5.14 -2.90 -19.92
N GLY A 42 4.66 -3.36 -18.76
CA GLY A 42 5.52 -3.99 -17.74
C GLY A 42 6.16 -5.29 -18.22
N ARG A 43 5.43 -6.11 -18.99
CA ARG A 43 5.96 -7.34 -19.60
C ARG A 43 6.96 -7.05 -20.72
N GLU A 44 6.69 -6.03 -21.54
CA GLU A 44 7.55 -5.58 -22.63
C GLU A 44 8.88 -5.03 -22.10
N LEU A 45 8.83 -4.18 -21.06
CA LEU A 45 10.03 -3.69 -20.37
C LEU A 45 10.84 -4.84 -19.77
N GLY A 46 10.16 -5.74 -19.07
CA GLY A 46 10.75 -6.96 -18.56
C GLY A 46 11.69 -6.76 -17.37
N GLY A 47 12.63 -7.68 -17.19
CA GLY A 47 13.54 -7.66 -16.06
C GLY A 47 14.47 -8.85 -15.97
N ILE A 48 15.21 -8.87 -14.86
CA ILE A 48 16.22 -9.87 -14.54
C ILE A 48 16.01 -10.27 -13.08
N GLU A 49 15.84 -11.57 -12.84
CA GLU A 49 15.65 -12.14 -11.50
C GLU A 49 16.74 -13.18 -11.25
N GLN A 50 17.52 -12.98 -10.18
CA GLN A 50 18.52 -13.96 -9.76
C GLN A 50 17.80 -15.17 -9.16
N LEU A 51 17.95 -16.33 -9.79
CA LEU A 51 17.43 -17.58 -9.28
C LEU A 51 18.40 -18.15 -8.26
N TYR A 52 17.82 -18.74 -7.20
CA TYR A 52 18.56 -19.42 -6.15
C TYR A 52 18.07 -20.85 -6.03
N LYS A 53 19.00 -21.76 -5.71
CA LYS A 53 18.69 -23.14 -5.30
C LYS A 53 19.20 -23.35 -3.88
N GLU A 54 18.51 -24.20 -3.14
CA GLU A 54 18.94 -24.58 -1.80
C GLU A 54 19.87 -25.80 -1.87
N VAL A 55 21.05 -25.68 -1.29
CA VAL A 55 22.00 -26.79 -1.15
C VAL A 55 22.42 -26.84 0.31
N LYS A 56 22.00 -27.91 1.01
CA LYS A 56 22.29 -28.13 2.44
C LYS A 56 21.92 -26.93 3.33
N GLY A 57 20.76 -26.33 3.12
CA GLY A 57 20.28 -25.17 3.89
C GLY A 57 20.88 -23.82 3.47
N ILE A 58 21.76 -23.78 2.46
CA ILE A 58 22.36 -22.54 1.94
C ILE A 58 21.74 -22.20 0.59
N ARG A 59 21.28 -20.94 0.43
CA ARG A 59 20.84 -20.39 -0.85
C ARG A 59 22.04 -20.07 -1.73
N VAL A 60 22.21 -20.80 -2.82
CA VAL A 60 23.27 -20.58 -3.81
C VAL A 60 22.68 -20.10 -5.14
N PRO A 61 23.35 -19.18 -5.86
CA PRO A 61 22.92 -18.75 -7.20
C PRO A 61 22.77 -19.94 -8.16
N ALA A 62 21.66 -19.99 -8.88
CA ALA A 62 21.29 -21.08 -9.80
C ALA A 62 21.14 -20.62 -11.27
N GLY A 63 21.40 -19.34 -11.54
CA GLY A 63 21.21 -18.72 -12.86
C GLY A 63 20.33 -17.48 -12.76
N LYS A 64 20.00 -16.88 -13.90
CA LYS A 64 19.12 -15.71 -13.98
C LYS A 64 17.90 -16.06 -14.83
N ARG A 65 16.72 -15.64 -14.38
CA ARG A 65 15.54 -15.53 -15.24
C ARG A 65 15.59 -14.16 -15.90
N ARG A 66 15.51 -14.14 -17.23
CA ARG A 66 15.51 -12.94 -18.05
C ARG A 66 14.21 -12.90 -18.84
N TRP A 67 13.60 -11.73 -18.95
CA TRP A 67 12.41 -11.53 -19.77
C TRP A 67 12.31 -10.08 -20.25
N GLY A 68 11.58 -9.86 -21.34
CA GLY A 68 11.39 -8.56 -21.96
C GLY A 68 12.69 -7.88 -22.40
N ALA A 69 12.59 -6.61 -22.78
CA ALA A 69 13.70 -5.85 -23.36
C ALA A 69 14.92 -5.79 -22.43
N LEU A 70 14.72 -5.58 -21.13
CA LEU A 70 15.81 -5.56 -20.14
C LEU A 70 16.51 -6.90 -20.00
N GLY A 71 15.76 -8.00 -20.08
CA GLY A 71 16.32 -9.35 -20.04
C GLY A 71 17.17 -9.67 -21.28
N GLU A 72 16.69 -9.28 -22.46
CA GLU A 72 17.44 -9.43 -23.71
C GLU A 72 18.71 -8.58 -23.72
N ILE A 73 18.68 -7.36 -23.18
CA ILE A 73 19.88 -6.52 -23.02
C ILE A 73 20.92 -7.20 -22.14
N ASP A 74 20.54 -7.79 -21.01
CA ASP A 74 21.48 -8.52 -20.13
C ASP A 74 22.11 -9.71 -20.85
N LEU A 75 21.30 -10.47 -21.60
CA LEU A 75 21.78 -11.63 -22.37
C LEU A 75 22.75 -11.20 -23.48
N LEU A 76 22.40 -10.16 -24.24
CA LEU A 76 23.23 -9.61 -25.30
C LEU A 76 24.55 -9.08 -24.73
N ARG A 77 24.54 -8.40 -23.58
CA ARG A 77 25.74 -7.90 -22.90
C ARG A 77 26.64 -9.03 -22.41
N GLU A 78 26.10 -10.09 -21.83
CA GLU A 78 26.88 -11.26 -21.40
C GLU A 78 27.57 -11.98 -22.56
N THR A 79 26.99 -11.90 -23.77
CA THR A 79 27.50 -12.57 -24.97
C THR A 79 28.29 -11.63 -25.90
N ASN A 80 28.34 -10.32 -25.62
CA ASN A 80 28.97 -9.32 -26.46
C ASN A 80 30.50 -9.30 -26.31
N LYS A 81 31.18 -10.31 -26.86
CA LYS A 81 32.64 -10.45 -26.70
C LYS A 81 33.48 -9.43 -27.48
N ASP A 82 32.91 -8.73 -28.48
CA ASP A 82 33.64 -7.80 -29.35
C ASP A 82 32.80 -6.61 -29.89
N GLY A 83 31.71 -6.22 -29.21
CA GLY A 83 30.83 -5.13 -29.68
C GLY A 83 29.86 -5.52 -30.82
N VAL A 84 29.86 -6.79 -31.23
CA VAL A 84 28.99 -7.35 -32.29
C VAL A 84 27.50 -7.13 -32.00
N ASN A 85 27.12 -7.04 -30.72
CA ASN A 85 25.72 -6.91 -30.31
C ASN A 85 25.27 -5.46 -30.09
N ASP A 86 26.10 -4.45 -30.35
CA ASP A 86 25.82 -3.05 -29.96
C ASP A 86 24.56 -2.48 -30.66
N GLU A 87 24.34 -2.83 -31.92
CA GLU A 87 23.13 -2.44 -32.65
C GLU A 87 21.88 -3.12 -32.07
N ALA A 88 21.97 -4.41 -31.74
CA ALA A 88 20.87 -5.15 -31.12
C ALA A 88 20.55 -4.64 -29.71
N ILE A 89 21.57 -4.30 -28.92
CA ILE A 89 21.42 -3.66 -27.61
C ILE A 89 20.74 -2.29 -27.76
N SER A 90 21.15 -1.49 -28.74
CA SER A 90 20.55 -0.16 -29.00
C SER A 90 19.07 -0.26 -29.41
N ALA A 91 18.73 -1.25 -30.24
CA ALA A 91 17.34 -1.53 -30.59
C ALA A 91 16.51 -1.93 -29.37
N GLN A 92 17.03 -2.81 -28.51
CA GLN A 92 16.35 -3.22 -27.27
C GLN A 92 16.23 -2.07 -26.26
N LEU A 93 17.22 -1.18 -26.18
CA LEU A 93 17.13 0.03 -25.35
C LEU A 93 15.97 0.93 -25.80
N THR A 94 15.79 1.11 -27.11
CA THR A 94 14.66 1.87 -27.66
C THR A 94 13.31 1.25 -27.26
N ILE A 95 13.20 -0.09 -27.31
CA ILE A 95 11.98 -0.80 -26.88
C ILE A 95 11.77 -0.61 -25.37
N ALA A 96 12.83 -0.76 -24.56
CA ALA A 96 12.78 -0.59 -23.12
C ALA A 96 12.36 0.84 -22.73
N GLU A 97 12.89 1.86 -23.40
CA GLU A 97 12.53 3.26 -23.16
C GLU A 97 11.07 3.55 -23.51
N ALA A 98 10.58 3.04 -24.65
CA ALA A 98 9.18 3.20 -25.05
C ALA A 98 8.22 2.48 -24.08
N ALA A 99 8.56 1.26 -23.66
CA ALA A 99 7.79 0.49 -22.70
C ALA A 99 7.80 1.16 -21.31
N LYS A 100 8.95 1.65 -20.86
CA LYS A 100 9.08 2.42 -19.63
C LYS A 100 8.22 3.67 -19.65
N ALA A 101 8.23 4.44 -20.74
CA ALA A 101 7.41 5.64 -20.86
C ALA A 101 5.90 5.34 -20.77
N LYS A 102 5.44 4.25 -21.41
CA LYS A 102 4.03 3.80 -21.28
C LYS A 102 3.71 3.39 -19.84
N LEU A 103 4.60 2.63 -19.21
CA LEU A 103 4.43 2.17 -17.84
C LEU A 103 4.35 3.36 -16.87
N GLU A 104 5.28 4.31 -16.98
CA GLU A 104 5.29 5.55 -16.19
C GLU A 104 4.04 6.40 -16.42
N ALA A 105 3.52 6.46 -17.66
CA ALA A 105 2.26 7.15 -17.94
C ALA A 105 1.04 6.48 -17.28
N SER A 106 1.15 5.20 -16.93
CA SER A 106 0.12 4.42 -16.20
C SER A 106 0.29 4.47 -14.67
N ALA A 107 1.27 5.22 -14.17
CA ALA A 107 1.59 5.28 -12.76
C ALA A 107 0.48 5.96 -11.95
N LEU A 108 0.13 5.35 -10.82
CA LEU A 108 -0.74 5.91 -9.79
C LEU A 108 -0.04 5.80 -8.43
N THR A 109 0.22 6.94 -7.82
CA THR A 109 0.82 7.03 -6.49
C THR A 109 -0.28 7.15 -5.44
N PHE A 110 -0.33 6.18 -4.54
CA PHE A 110 -1.24 6.14 -3.41
C PHE A 110 -0.52 6.69 -2.19
N HIS A 111 -1.13 7.67 -1.53
CA HIS A 111 -0.67 8.20 -0.25
C HIS A 111 -1.51 7.61 0.87
N PHE A 112 -0.84 7.21 1.95
CA PHE A 112 -1.45 6.53 3.08
C PHE A 112 -1.25 7.32 4.37
N GLN A 113 -2.19 7.10 5.28
CA GLN A 113 -2.07 7.49 6.67
C GLN A 113 -2.47 6.33 7.56
N GLY A 114 -1.65 6.01 8.57
CA GLY A 114 -1.98 5.04 9.60
C GLY A 114 -3.34 5.34 10.23
N LEU A 115 -4.16 4.31 10.42
CA LEU A 115 -5.51 4.48 10.95
C LEU A 115 -5.47 4.25 12.47
N PRO A 116 -5.99 5.18 13.27
CA PRO A 116 -6.18 4.93 14.69
C PRO A 116 -7.16 3.79 14.96
N GLU A 117 -7.07 3.17 16.13
CA GLU A 117 -7.95 2.07 16.53
C GLU A 117 -9.45 2.39 16.37
N PHE A 118 -9.91 3.57 16.77
CA PHE A 118 -11.33 3.94 16.65
C PHE A 118 -11.83 3.97 15.19
N ILE A 119 -10.98 4.36 14.23
CA ILE A 119 -11.33 4.33 12.81
C ILE A 119 -11.36 2.88 12.30
N MET A 120 -10.47 2.02 12.81
CA MET A 120 -10.47 0.59 12.51
C MET A 120 -11.72 -0.12 13.05
N GLU A 121 -12.18 0.26 14.24
CA GLU A 121 -13.45 -0.21 14.81
C GLU A 121 -14.65 0.25 13.99
N GLU A 122 -14.68 1.50 13.55
CA GLU A 122 -15.73 2.01 12.66
C GLU A 122 -15.75 1.28 11.30
N ALA A 123 -14.58 1.00 10.73
CA ALA A 123 -14.46 0.19 9.52
C ALA A 123 -15.01 -1.23 9.72
N ARG A 124 -14.75 -1.83 10.90
CA ARG A 124 -15.29 -3.14 11.29
C ARG A 124 -16.81 -3.11 11.41
N ALA A 125 -17.37 -2.11 12.09
CA ALA A 125 -18.81 -1.95 12.24
C ALA A 125 -19.50 -1.72 10.89
N SER A 126 -18.90 -0.89 10.02
CA SER A 126 -19.39 -0.65 8.66
C SER A 126 -19.41 -1.93 7.82
N ALA A 127 -18.36 -2.75 7.92
CA ALA A 127 -18.28 -4.03 7.23
C ALA A 127 -19.30 -5.06 7.75
N GLN A 128 -19.50 -5.14 9.08
CA GLN A 128 -20.53 -5.99 9.68
C GLN A 128 -21.92 -5.62 9.18
N ALA A 129 -22.26 -4.33 9.22
CA ALA A 129 -23.53 -3.81 8.77
C ALA A 129 -23.78 -4.11 7.28
N ALA A 130 -22.75 -3.93 6.43
CA ALA A 130 -22.87 -4.19 4.99
C ALA A 130 -23.09 -5.67 4.63
N VAL A 131 -22.58 -6.59 5.44
CA VAL A 131 -22.76 -8.06 5.26
C VAL A 131 -23.98 -8.58 6.01
N GLY A 132 -24.64 -7.74 6.83
CA GLY A 132 -25.80 -8.14 7.64
C GLY A 132 -25.45 -9.05 8.82
N ILE A 133 -24.27 -8.84 9.42
CA ILE A 133 -23.82 -9.60 10.60
C ILE A 133 -24.27 -8.86 11.86
N GLU A 134 -25.24 -9.42 12.58
CA GLU A 134 -25.68 -8.88 13.88
C GLU A 134 -24.79 -9.35 15.03
N LYS A 135 -24.25 -10.57 14.95
CA LYS A 135 -23.34 -11.15 15.95
C LYS A 135 -22.22 -11.95 15.29
N MET A 136 -20.98 -11.62 15.64
CA MET A 136 -19.79 -12.32 15.14
C MET A 136 -19.75 -13.82 15.49
N SER A 137 -20.45 -14.23 16.55
CA SER A 137 -20.52 -15.63 16.99
C SER A 137 -21.39 -16.52 16.10
N GLU A 138 -22.19 -15.93 15.20
CA GLU A 138 -23.19 -16.64 14.39
C GLU A 138 -22.87 -16.57 12.88
N ILE A 139 -21.64 -16.19 12.52
CA ILE A 139 -21.22 -16.04 11.12
C ILE A 139 -21.11 -17.40 10.41
N THR A 140 -21.66 -17.49 9.21
CA THR A 140 -21.38 -18.61 8.30
C THR A 140 -20.00 -18.44 7.64
N PRO A 141 -19.38 -19.51 7.11
CA PRO A 141 -18.13 -19.39 6.36
C PRO A 141 -18.21 -18.38 5.19
N GLU A 142 -19.34 -18.38 4.47
CA GLU A 142 -19.58 -17.46 3.36
C GLU A 142 -19.67 -15.99 3.83
N GLN A 143 -20.35 -15.74 4.95
CA GLN A 143 -20.37 -14.42 5.57
C GLN A 143 -18.99 -14.01 6.08
N GLY A 144 -18.17 -14.96 6.54
CA GLY A 144 -16.79 -14.71 6.96
C GLY A 144 -15.91 -14.20 5.81
N GLU A 145 -16.00 -14.83 4.63
CA GLU A 145 -15.28 -14.38 3.44
C GLU A 145 -15.76 -12.99 2.98
N GLN A 146 -17.08 -12.79 2.88
CA GLN A 146 -17.66 -11.50 2.49
C GLN A 146 -17.29 -10.38 3.48
N PHE A 147 -17.26 -10.68 4.77
CA PHE A 147 -16.84 -9.74 5.80
C PHE A 147 -15.36 -9.37 5.67
N SER A 148 -14.47 -10.35 5.43
CA SER A 148 -13.05 -10.08 5.24
C SER A 148 -12.79 -9.21 4.01
N ASP A 149 -13.44 -9.50 2.89
CA ASP A 149 -13.33 -8.70 1.67
C ASP A 149 -13.88 -7.28 1.87
N ARG A 150 -15.03 -7.17 2.56
CA ARG A 150 -15.61 -5.86 2.86
C ARG A 150 -14.74 -5.05 3.80
N LEU A 151 -14.27 -5.63 4.90
CA LEU A 151 -13.40 -4.98 5.86
C LEU A 151 -12.12 -4.48 5.19
N SER A 152 -11.52 -5.29 4.30
CA SER A 152 -10.35 -4.87 3.52
C SER A 152 -10.65 -3.64 2.67
N ALA A 153 -11.82 -3.58 2.03
CA ALA A 153 -12.24 -2.42 1.26
C ALA A 153 -12.51 -1.19 2.15
N GLU A 154 -13.12 -1.38 3.32
CA GLU A 154 -13.37 -0.31 4.30
C GLU A 154 -12.06 0.28 4.88
N ILE A 155 -11.03 -0.55 5.07
CA ILE A 155 -9.70 -0.10 5.50
C ILE A 155 -9.03 0.66 4.36
N VAL A 156 -9.02 0.12 3.14
CA VAL A 156 -8.38 0.76 1.99
C VAL A 156 -9.01 2.12 1.69
N SER A 157 -10.34 2.26 1.79
CA SER A 157 -11.04 3.54 1.54
C SER A 157 -10.70 4.62 2.56
N ARG A 158 -10.29 4.23 3.77
CA ARG A 158 -9.94 5.14 4.88
C ARG A 158 -8.45 5.44 4.95
N ILE A 159 -7.61 4.43 4.71
CA ILE A 159 -6.15 4.56 4.82
C ILE A 159 -5.57 5.39 3.68
N VAL A 160 -6.16 5.30 2.48
CA VAL A 160 -5.73 6.06 1.31
C VAL A 160 -6.27 7.49 1.44
N THR A 161 -5.38 8.46 1.52
CA THR A 161 -5.76 9.88 1.66
C THR A 161 -5.84 10.57 0.30
N VAL A 162 -4.90 10.24 -0.60
CA VAL A 162 -4.79 10.85 -1.93
C VAL A 162 -4.28 9.82 -2.93
N ILE A 163 -4.79 9.89 -4.16
CA ILE A 163 -4.21 9.18 -5.31
C ILE A 163 -3.75 10.24 -6.32
N VAL A 164 -2.50 10.14 -6.77
CA VAL A 164 -1.89 11.07 -7.72
C VAL A 164 -1.50 10.31 -8.99
N ASP A 165 -1.93 10.80 -10.15
CA ASP A 165 -1.52 10.22 -11.43
C ASP A 165 -0.13 10.69 -11.88
N ALA A 166 0.39 10.08 -12.95
CA ALA A 166 1.68 10.43 -13.53
C ALA A 166 1.86 11.92 -13.92
N LYS A 167 0.76 12.67 -14.06
CA LYS A 167 0.75 14.11 -14.38
C LYS A 167 0.61 14.98 -13.13
N GLY A 168 0.63 14.39 -11.93
CA GLY A 168 0.42 15.11 -10.67
C GLY A 168 -1.03 15.45 -10.38
N ARG A 169 -2.00 14.91 -11.13
CA ARG A 169 -3.43 15.19 -10.90
C ARG A 169 -3.95 14.27 -9.81
N THR A 170 -4.67 14.86 -8.87
CA THR A 170 -5.34 14.12 -7.79
C THR A 170 -6.59 13.43 -8.33
N ALA A 171 -6.70 12.13 -8.07
CA ALA A 171 -7.90 11.34 -8.32
C ALA A 171 -8.66 11.13 -7.00
N PRO A 172 -9.99 10.99 -7.04
CA PRO A 172 -10.78 10.69 -5.86
C PRO A 172 -10.40 9.30 -5.31
N VAL A 173 -10.33 9.21 -3.98
CA VAL A 173 -10.16 7.93 -3.30
C VAL A 173 -11.43 7.08 -3.53
N PRO A 174 -11.30 5.82 -4.01
CA PRO A 174 -12.45 4.96 -4.23
C PRO A 174 -13.18 4.66 -2.90
N SER A 175 -14.50 4.67 -2.93
CA SER A 175 -15.31 4.16 -1.82
C SER A 175 -15.09 2.66 -1.62
N ALA A 176 -15.47 2.13 -0.45
CA ALA A 176 -15.44 0.70 -0.16
C ALA A 176 -16.14 -0.14 -1.23
N ASP A 177 -17.25 0.35 -1.80
CA ASP A 177 -17.97 -0.33 -2.89
C ASP A 177 -17.21 -0.34 -4.22
N ALA A 178 -16.39 0.68 -4.46
CA ALA A 178 -15.63 0.84 -5.70
C ALA A 178 -14.30 0.09 -5.69
N ILE A 179 -13.75 -0.23 -4.50
CA ILE A 179 -12.43 -0.87 -4.35
C ILE A 179 -12.33 -2.25 -5.02
N PRO A 180 -13.32 -3.16 -4.93
CA PRO A 180 -13.27 -4.42 -5.66
C PRO A 180 -13.14 -4.24 -7.18
N LYS A 181 -13.78 -3.20 -7.73
CA LYS A 181 -13.66 -2.83 -9.14
C LYS A 181 -12.35 -2.09 -9.45
N ALA A 182 -11.79 -1.34 -8.50
CA ALA A 182 -10.49 -0.71 -8.67
C ALA A 182 -9.37 -1.76 -8.69
N ARG A 183 -9.48 -2.81 -7.86
CA ARG A 183 -8.55 -3.94 -7.83
C ARG A 183 -8.35 -4.59 -9.20
N THR A 184 -9.40 -4.69 -10.01
CA THR A 184 -9.29 -5.31 -11.35
C THR A 184 -8.55 -4.46 -12.37
N ARG A 185 -8.28 -3.18 -12.06
CA ARG A 185 -7.49 -2.28 -12.92
C ARG A 185 -5.99 -2.45 -12.76
N PHE A 186 -5.54 -3.13 -11.72
CA PHE A 186 -4.13 -3.34 -11.44
C PHE A 186 -3.73 -4.80 -11.66
N PRO A 187 -2.49 -5.05 -12.11
CA PRO A 187 -1.90 -6.39 -12.06
C PRO A 187 -1.95 -6.94 -10.64
N ARG A 188 -2.13 -8.26 -10.50
CA ARG A 188 -2.23 -8.92 -9.18
C ARG A 188 -1.01 -8.65 -8.29
N THR A 189 0.18 -8.56 -8.88
CA THR A 189 1.43 -8.26 -8.18
C THR A 189 1.45 -6.84 -7.64
N GLU A 190 0.94 -5.87 -8.40
CA GLU A 190 0.85 -4.47 -7.98
C GLU A 190 -0.17 -4.29 -6.86
N TRP A 191 -1.31 -4.99 -6.94
CA TRP A 191 -2.27 -5.00 -5.85
C TRP A 191 -1.73 -5.66 -4.57
N ALA A 192 -0.94 -6.73 -4.71
CA ALA A 192 -0.28 -7.36 -3.56
C ALA A 192 0.75 -6.41 -2.91
N ARG A 193 1.47 -5.61 -3.70
CA ARG A 193 2.37 -4.57 -3.19
C ARG A 193 1.61 -3.49 -2.42
N LEU A 194 0.45 -3.05 -2.93
CA LEU A 194 -0.43 -2.13 -2.21
C LEU A 194 -0.86 -2.69 -0.86
N ALA A 195 -1.36 -3.93 -0.84
CA ALA A 195 -1.81 -4.59 0.38
C ALA A 195 -0.67 -4.72 1.41
N ALA A 196 0.53 -5.14 0.98
CA ALA A 196 1.70 -5.23 1.84
C ALA A 196 2.08 -3.87 2.44
N LYS A 197 2.03 -2.80 1.64
CA LYS A 197 2.35 -1.46 2.11
C LYS A 197 1.33 -0.93 3.11
N ILE A 198 0.04 -1.19 2.87
CA ILE A 198 -1.04 -0.89 3.82
C ILE A 198 -0.81 -1.60 5.16
N SER A 199 -0.46 -2.89 5.13
CA SER A 199 -0.14 -3.64 6.36
C SER A 199 1.08 -3.07 7.09
N GLU A 200 2.13 -2.67 6.38
CA GLU A 200 3.32 -2.03 6.96
C GLU A 200 2.97 -0.72 7.68
N VAL A 201 2.19 0.15 7.01
CA VAL A 201 1.75 1.44 7.58
C VAL A 201 0.87 1.24 8.82
N GLN A 202 -0.06 0.27 8.78
CA GLN A 202 -0.91 -0.04 9.93
C GLN A 202 -0.13 -0.64 11.10
N TYR A 203 0.85 -1.50 10.81
CA TYR A 203 1.72 -2.06 11.84
C TYR A 203 2.55 -0.97 12.53
N ALA A 204 3.14 -0.06 11.75
CA ALA A 204 3.87 1.09 12.29
C ALA A 204 2.96 2.04 13.09
N ALA A 205 1.72 2.24 12.64
CA ALA A 205 0.72 3.00 13.38
C ALA A 205 0.42 2.35 14.74
N SER A 206 0.12 1.05 14.76
CA SER A 206 -0.16 0.31 15.99
C SER A 206 0.99 0.36 17.02
N ILE A 207 2.25 0.21 16.57
CA ILE A 207 3.42 0.38 17.44
C ILE A 207 3.45 1.79 18.03
N SER A 208 3.21 2.81 17.19
CA SER A 208 3.22 4.20 17.63
C SER A 208 2.12 4.49 18.64
N GLU A 209 0.93 3.91 18.47
CA GLU A 209 -0.16 4.06 19.44
C GLU A 209 0.18 3.42 20.79
N GLN A 210 0.74 2.21 20.78
CA GLN A 210 1.16 1.51 21.99
C GLN A 210 2.29 2.24 22.73
N ALA A 211 3.20 2.86 22.00
CA ALA A 211 4.28 3.66 22.59
C ALA A 211 3.74 4.90 23.32
N VAL A 212 2.70 5.55 22.79
CA VAL A 212 2.04 6.71 23.45
C VAL A 212 1.23 6.27 24.67
N GLY A 213 0.60 5.08 24.62
CA GLY A 213 -0.19 4.54 25.74
C GLY A 213 0.64 4.04 26.94
N ASN A 214 1.92 3.74 26.72
CA ASN A 214 2.86 3.33 27.76
C ASN A 214 3.71 4.52 28.21
N ALA A 215 3.17 5.37 29.08
CA ALA A 215 3.85 6.56 29.63
C ALA A 215 4.99 6.25 30.63
N ASP A 216 5.70 5.13 30.48
CA ASP A 216 6.82 4.68 31.32
C ASP A 216 8.14 4.53 30.51
N PHE A 217 8.25 5.17 29.34
CA PHE A 217 9.51 5.32 28.59
C PHE A 217 10.14 6.70 28.79
#